data_AF-A0A1X4MCN0-F1
#
_entry.id   AF-A0A1X4MCN0-F1
#
_cell.length_a   1.000
_cell.length_b   1.000
_cell.length_c   1.000
_cell.angle_alpha   90.00
_cell.angle_beta   90.00
_cell.angle_gamma   90.00
#
_symmetry.space_group_name_H-M   'P 1'
#
loop_
_entity.id
_entity.type
_entity.pdbx_description
1 polymer ?
#
loop_
_entity_poly.entity_id
_entity_poly.type
_entity_poly.pdbx_seq_one_letter_code
_entity_poly.pdbx_strand_id
1 'polypeptide(L)' 'MSNAAVITATITDRTNAPVIRKHLKDALLTWHQSTRQWVHVSPLGAMETRTILEDVKKIKGIEYQIFSSEQWQETLKNS' A
#
# COMPACT_ATOMS: atom_id res chain seq x y z
N MET A 1 9.37 -18.25 -2.67
CA MET A 1 9.39 -16.79 -2.41
C MET A 1 8.10 -16.24 -2.98
N SER A 2 7.16 -15.80 -2.13
CA SER A 2 5.86 -15.30 -2.61
C SER A 2 6.05 -13.89 -3.17
N ASN A 3 5.70 -13.70 -4.45
CA ASN A 3 5.78 -12.40 -5.10
C ASN A 3 4.75 -11.48 -4.45
N ALA A 4 5.21 -10.45 -3.73
CA ALA A 4 4.34 -9.38 -3.26
C ALA A 4 3.61 -8.78 -4.46
N ALA A 5 2.28 -8.93 -4.49
CA ALA A 5 1.45 -8.44 -5.58
C ALA A 5 0.77 -7.12 -5.21
N VAL A 6 0.47 -6.94 -3.93
CA VAL A 6 -0.24 -5.77 -3.43
C VAL A 6 0.41 -5.24 -2.15
N ILE A 7 0.66 -3.94 -2.09
CA ILE A 7 1.09 -3.23 -0.89
C ILE A 7 -0.06 -2.35 -0.45
N THR A 8 -0.46 -2.42 0.81
CA THR A 8 -1.44 -1.50 1.39
C THR A 8 -0.81 -0.65 2.48
N ALA A 9 -1.37 0.53 2.73
CA ALA A 9 -0.96 1.41 3.82
C ALA A 9 -2.16 2.15 4.44
N THR A 10 -2.14 2.27 5.76
CA THR A 10 -3.12 3.02 6.57
C THR A 10 -2.39 4.12 7.31
N ILE A 11 -2.93 5.34 7.28
CA ILE A 11 -2.34 6.47 8.02
C ILE A 11 -2.71 6.35 9.50
N THR A 12 -1.71 6.21 10.36
CA THR A 12 -1.88 6.16 11.82
C THR A 12 -1.63 7.51 12.48
N ASP A 13 -0.73 8.33 11.93
CA ASP A 13 -0.51 9.71 12.41
C ASP A 13 -1.53 10.68 11.78
N ARG A 14 -2.48 11.13 12.59
CA ARG A 14 -3.52 12.08 12.19
C ARG A 14 -3.06 13.53 12.17
N THR A 15 -1.95 13.86 12.83
CA THR A 15 -1.45 15.24 12.90
C THR A 15 -0.78 15.68 11.59
N ASN A 16 -0.09 14.75 10.92
CA ASN A 16 0.60 14.99 9.64
C ASN A 16 -0.09 14.34 8.44
N ALA A 17 -1.37 13.97 8.57
CA ALA A 17 -2.09 13.23 7.54
C ALA A 17 -1.98 13.82 6.12
N PRO A 18 -2.05 15.15 5.89
CA PRO A 18 -1.88 15.72 4.54
C PRO A 18 -0.51 15.45 3.93
N VAL A 19 0.55 15.53 4.72
CA VAL A 19 1.94 15.29 4.30
C VAL A 19 2.14 13.80 3.99
N ILE A 20 1.63 12.93 4.86
CA ILE A 20 1.71 11.48 4.68
C ILE A 20 0.98 11.05 3.41
N ARG A 21 -0.20 11.63 3.11
CA ARG A 21 -0.92 11.37 1.84
C ARG A 21 -0.09 11.75 0.62
N LYS A 22 0.68 12.85 0.69
CA LYS A 22 1.57 13.24 -0.41
C LYS A 22 2.66 12.18 -0.61
N HIS A 23 3.33 11.76 0.46
CA HIS A 23 4.34 10.70 0.38
C HIS A 23 3.80 9.37 -0.15
N LEU A 24 2.57 8.99 0.24
CA LEU A 24 1.93 7.78 -0.27
C LEU A 24 1.63 7.87 -1.78
N LYS A 25 1.19 9.04 -2.27
CA LYS A 25 1.03 9.28 -3.71
C LYS A 25 2.36 9.26 -4.45
N ASP A 26 3.39 9.88 -3.89
CA ASP A 26 4.74 9.92 -4.48
C ASP A 26 5.33 8.49 -4.57
N ALA A 27 4.99 7.62 -3.63
CA ALA A 27 5.32 6.19 -3.63
C ALA A 27 4.39 5.34 -4.54
N LEU A 28 3.56 5.96 -5.38
CA LEU A 28 2.65 5.29 -6.33
C LEU A 28 1.52 4.47 -5.69
N LEU A 29 1.12 4.79 -4.45
CA LEU A 29 -0.09 4.23 -3.85
C LEU A 29 -1.30 5.08 -4.20
N THR A 30 -2.43 4.42 -4.42
CA THR A 30 -3.73 5.03 -4.73
C THR A 30 -4.72 4.80 -3.60
N TRP A 31 -5.61 5.75 -3.35
CA TRP A 31 -6.62 5.59 -2.30
C TRP A 31 -7.73 4.64 -2.77
N HIS A 32 -7.93 3.55 -2.04
CA HIS A 32 -8.98 2.57 -2.30
C HIS A 32 -10.15 2.80 -1.34
N GLN A 33 -11.32 3.14 -1.88
CA GLN A 33 -12.45 3.64 -1.08
C GLN A 33 -13.08 2.57 -0.19
N SER A 34 -13.30 1.35 -0.71
CA SER A 34 -14.00 0.28 0.02
C SER A 34 -13.21 -0.19 1.24
N THR A 35 -11.90 -0.39 1.08
CA THR A 35 -11.01 -0.84 2.16
C THR A 35 -10.51 0.30 3.04
N ARG A 36 -10.76 1.57 2.65
CA ARG A 36 -10.23 2.77 3.30
C ARG A 36 -8.71 2.73 3.52
N GLN A 37 -8.00 2.23 2.52
CA GLN A 37 -6.54 2.06 2.55
C GLN A 37 -5.90 2.66 1.31
N TRP A 38 -4.63 3.03 1.42
CA TRP A 38 -3.77 3.31 0.28
C TRP A 38 -3.25 2.01 -0.27
N VAL A 39 -3.27 1.82 -1.59
CA VAL A 39 -2.99 0.54 -2.23
C VAL A 39 -2.14 0.74 -3.47
N HIS A 40 -1.09 -0.08 -3.60
CA HIS A 40 -0.37 -0.29 -4.84
C HIS A 40 -0.56 -1.74 -5.27
N VAL A 41 -1.10 -1.96 -6.47
CA VAL A 41 -1.24 -3.29 -7.09
C VAL A 41 -0.20 -3.36 -8.21
N SER A 42 0.74 -4.29 -8.12
CA SER A 42 1.78 -4.45 -9.15
C SER A 42 1.23 -5.25 -10.34
N PRO A 43 1.21 -4.70 -11.56
CA PRO A 43 0.79 -5.42 -12.75
C PRO A 43 1.88 -6.37 -13.31
N LEU A 44 3.15 -6.21 -12.91
CA LEU A 44 4.30 -6.88 -13.53
C LEU A 44 5.09 -7.82 -12.62
N GLY A 45 4.79 -7.88 -11.33
CA GLY A 45 5.41 -8.84 -10.43
C GLY A 45 6.88 -8.55 -10.09
N ALA A 46 7.16 -8.47 -8.79
CA ALA A 46 8.45 -8.60 -8.13
C ALA A 46 9.46 -7.43 -8.16
N MET A 47 9.82 -6.80 -9.29
CA MET A 47 10.85 -5.74 -9.25
C MET A 47 10.30 -4.37 -8.84
N GLU A 48 9.22 -3.91 -9.47
CA GLU A 48 8.61 -2.61 -9.17
C GLU A 48 8.09 -2.55 -7.72
N THR A 49 7.47 -3.66 -7.27
CA THR A 49 6.98 -3.79 -5.89
C THR A 49 8.08 -3.64 -4.85
N ARG A 50 9.32 -4.05 -5.15
CA ARG A 50 10.43 -3.92 -4.20
C ARG A 50 10.82 -2.47 -3.99
N THR A 51 10.96 -1.70 -5.06
CA THR A 51 11.29 -0.27 -4.97
C THR A 51 10.19 0.49 -4.23
N ILE A 52 8.93 0.24 -4.58
CA ILE A 52 7.79 0.87 -3.93
C ILE A 52 7.72 0.50 -2.45
N LEU A 53 7.97 -0.77 -2.10
CA LEU A 53 8.02 -1.20 -0.70
C LEU A 53 9.11 -0.47 0.09
N GLU A 54 10.30 -0.29 -0.49
CA GLU A 54 11.37 0.46 0.16
C GLU A 54 11.01 1.93 0.37
N ASP A 55 10.26 2.54 -0.54
CA ASP A 55 9.78 3.91 -0.36
C ASP A 55 8.67 4.00 0.69
N VAL A 56 7.70 3.07 0.68
CA VAL A 56 6.64 2.98 1.70
C VAL A 56 7.24 2.80 3.10
N LYS A 57 8.27 1.97 3.26
CA LYS A 57 8.97 1.76 4.54
C LYS A 57 9.59 3.03 5.14
N LYS A 58 9.93 4.02 4.31
CA LYS A 58 10.51 5.30 4.76
C LYS A 58 9.44 6.27 5.27
N ILE A 59 8.17 6.05 4.93
CA ILE A 59 7.06 6.90 5.35
C ILE A 59 6.76 6.64 6.83
N LYS A 60 6.88 7.67 7.67
CA LYS A 60 6.51 7.60 9.08
C LYS A 60 5.01 7.89 9.26
N GLY A 61 4.42 7.35 10.32
CA GLY A 61 3.01 7.57 10.63
C GLY A 61 2.03 6.77 9.77
N ILE A 62 2.51 5.65 9.21
CA ILE A 62 1.66 4.66 8.52
C ILE A 62 1.89 3.27 9.09
N GLU A 63 0.89 2.41 8.94
CA GLU A 63 1.02 0.96 9.00
C GLU A 63 0.84 0.40 7.59
N TYR A 64 1.75 -0.47 7.14
CA TYR A 64 1.67 -1.07 5.81
C TYR A 64 1.61 -2.60 5.90
N GLN A 65 0.97 -3.21 4.91
CA GLN A 65 0.84 -4.66 4.78
C GLN A 65 1.13 -5.10 3.34
N ILE A 66 1.53 -6.35 3.18
CA ILE A 66 1.84 -6.96 1.89
C ILE A 66 0.94 -8.16 1.69
N PHE A 67 0.30 -8.25 0.53
CA PHE A 67 -0.61 -9.33 0.18
C PHE A 67 -0.17 -10.01 -1.12
N SER A 68 -0.46 -11.30 -1.23
CA SER A 68 -0.56 -11.95 -2.54
C SER A 68 -1.81 -11.44 -3.28
N SER A 69 -1.88 -11.67 -4.59
CA SER A 69 -3.07 -11.32 -5.38
C SER A 69 -4.33 -11.98 -4.83
N GLU A 70 -4.23 -13.23 -4.38
CA GLU A 70 -5.34 -14.01 -3.83
C GLU A 70 -5.85 -13.41 -2.52
N GLN A 71 -4.94 -13.12 -1.57
CA GLN A 71 -5.30 -12.51 -0.28
C GLN A 71 -5.94 -11.13 -0.45
N TRP A 72 -5.47 -10.35 -1.43
CA TRP A 72 -6.08 -9.06 -1.73
C TRP A 72 -7.50 -9.19 -2.30
N GLN A 73 -7.71 -10.15 -3.20
CA GLN A 73 -9.05 -10.44 -3.74
C GLN A 73 -10.02 -10.90 -2.64
N GLU A 74 -9.56 -11.69 -1.67
CA GLU A 74 -10.36 -12.05 -0.50
C GLU A 74 -10.68 -10.84 0.39
N THR A 75 -9.70 -9.94 0.58
CA THR A 75 -9.89 -8.69 1.34
C THR A 75 -10.96 -7.81 0.70
N LEU A 76 -10.91 -7.67 -0.63
CA LEU A 76 -11.89 -6.89 -1.39
C LEU A 76 -13.31 -7.45 -1.31
N LYS A 77 -13.47 -8.79 -1.27
CA LYS A 77 -14.79 -9.43 -1.17
C LYS A 77 -15.44 -9.28 0.20
N ASN A 78 -14.63 -9.13 1.25
CA ASN A 78 -15.07 -9.07 2.65
C ASN A 78 -15.15 -7.63 3.21
N SER A 79 -14.89 -6.61 2.39
CA SER A 79 -14.91 -5.18 2.77
C SER A 79 -16.16 -4.48 2.24
#